data_AF-C3MFD3-F1
#
_entry.id   AF-C3MFD3-F1
#
_cell.length_a   1.000
_cell.length_b   1.000
_cell.length_c   1.000
_cell.angle_alpha   90.00
_cell.angle_beta   90.00
_cell.angle_gamma   90.00
#
_symmetry.space_group_name_H-M   'P 1'
#
loop_
_entity.id
_entity.type
_entity.pdbx_description
1 polymer ?
#
loop_
_entity_poly.entity_id
_entity_poly.type
_entity_poly.pdbx_seq_one_letter_code
_entity_poly.pdbx_strand_id
1 'polypeptide(L)'
;MNRLADHIQKPDDSADYSRILLEFAKLPRSAWRAAKQRLDLSIEAAKGGRFERPYRFYFPATDCSFMFSPFPPGRPTTGPEGELARSTGLQSLTAAAKYMSEAGRGIGVLVSKDGEFLHLDWCLIAEPWERDPEFDALLALNNPFRDVREQRMDGYYFVNE
;
A
#
# COMPACT_ATOMS: atom_id res chain seq x y z
N MET A 1 21.06 -13.30 -32.77
CA MET A 1 19.62 -13.50 -32.52
C MET A 1 19.44 -13.39 -31.01
N ASN A 2 19.08 -12.21 -30.51
CA ASN A 2 19.03 -11.94 -29.07
C ASN A 2 17.82 -12.66 -28.47
N ARG A 3 18.05 -13.58 -27.54
CA ARG A 3 16.95 -14.31 -26.89
C ARG A 3 16.34 -13.41 -25.84
N LEU A 4 15.00 -13.38 -25.80
CA LEU A 4 14.25 -12.61 -24.80
C LEU A 4 14.70 -12.90 -23.36
N ALA A 5 15.11 -14.15 -23.11
CA ALA A 5 15.63 -14.63 -21.84
C ALA A 5 16.89 -13.86 -21.37
N ASP A 6 17.72 -13.37 -22.30
CA ASP A 6 18.97 -12.66 -21.99
C ASP A 6 18.71 -11.22 -21.48
N HIS A 7 17.45 -10.77 -21.55
CA HIS A 7 17.01 -9.43 -21.13
C HIS A 7 16.04 -9.48 -19.94
N ILE A 8 15.67 -10.66 -19.44
CA ILE A 8 14.86 -10.79 -18.23
C ILE A 8 15.80 -10.65 -17.04
N GLN A 9 15.84 -9.45 -16.46
CA GLN A 9 16.50 -9.25 -15.18
C GLN A 9 15.67 -9.96 -14.10
N LYS A 10 16.24 -11.01 -13.49
CA LYS A 10 15.81 -11.61 -12.22
C LYS A 10 16.84 -11.16 -11.17
N PRO A 11 16.66 -9.99 -10.52
CA PRO A 11 17.67 -9.44 -9.62
C PRO A 11 17.75 -10.21 -8.29
N ASP A 12 16.70 -10.96 -7.95
CA ASP A 12 16.63 -11.79 -6.76
C ASP A 12 15.70 -12.99 -7.02
N ASP A 13 15.99 -14.14 -6.42
CA ASP A 13 15.16 -15.36 -6.59
C ASP A 13 14.00 -15.40 -5.58
N SER A 14 13.77 -14.29 -4.86
CA SER A 14 12.62 -14.11 -3.99
C SER A 14 11.32 -14.00 -4.82
N ALA A 15 10.41 -14.95 -4.59
CA ALA A 15 9.05 -14.90 -5.12
C ALA A 15 8.13 -13.93 -4.35
N ASP A 16 8.64 -13.15 -3.40
CA ASP A 16 7.82 -12.33 -2.49
C ASP A 16 7.01 -11.25 -3.23
N TYR A 17 7.59 -10.67 -4.29
CA TYR A 17 6.86 -9.72 -5.14
C TYR A 17 5.65 -10.35 -5.83
N SER A 18 5.75 -11.64 -6.23
CA SER A 18 4.65 -12.34 -6.89
C SER A 18 3.46 -12.53 -5.96
N ARG A 19 3.70 -12.69 -4.66
CA ARG A 19 2.64 -12.79 -3.64
C ARG A 19 1.86 -11.49 -3.51
N ILE A 20 2.54 -10.34 -3.56
CA ILE A 20 1.90 -9.01 -3.60
C ILE A 20 1.02 -8.88 -4.86
N LEU A 21 1.58 -9.22 -6.03
CA LEU A 21 0.84 -9.15 -7.30
C LEU A 21 -0.40 -10.05 -7.31
N LEU A 22 -0.31 -11.23 -6.69
CA LEU A 22 -1.45 -12.15 -6.55
C LEU A 22 -2.59 -11.54 -5.73
N GLU A 23 -2.31 -10.80 -4.65
CA GLU A 23 -3.37 -10.14 -3.87
C GLU A 23 -4.09 -9.07 -4.68
N PHE A 24 -3.36 -8.30 -5.48
CA PHE A 24 -3.97 -7.36 -6.41
C PHE A 24 -4.75 -8.06 -7.54
N ALA A 25 -4.24 -9.18 -8.07
CA ALA A 25 -4.91 -9.93 -9.14
C ALA A 25 -6.28 -10.49 -8.74
N LYS A 26 -6.51 -10.72 -7.44
CA LYS A 26 -7.82 -11.17 -6.91
C LYS A 26 -8.88 -10.05 -6.92
N LEU A 27 -8.49 -8.79 -7.06
CA LEU A 27 -9.43 -7.67 -7.05
C LEU A 27 -10.24 -7.59 -8.36
N PRO A 28 -11.56 -7.31 -8.29
CA PRO A 28 -12.31 -6.93 -9.48
C PRO A 28 -11.85 -5.57 -10.01
N ARG A 29 -12.19 -5.26 -11.26
CA ARG A 29 -11.85 -3.97 -11.91
C ARG A 29 -12.30 -2.73 -11.12
N SER A 30 -13.41 -2.81 -10.39
CA SER A 30 -13.87 -1.72 -9.52
C SER A 30 -12.92 -1.46 -8.35
N ALA A 31 -12.47 -2.51 -7.66
CA ALA A 31 -11.51 -2.39 -6.56
C ALA A 31 -10.11 -1.99 -7.07
N TRP A 32 -9.71 -2.45 -8.26
CA TRP A 32 -8.49 -1.95 -8.93
C TRP A 32 -8.53 -0.44 -9.19
N ARG A 33 -9.67 0.10 -9.62
CA ARG A 33 -9.84 1.56 -9.77
C ARG A 33 -9.68 2.27 -8.42
N ALA A 34 -10.23 1.70 -7.34
CA ALA A 34 -10.09 2.23 -5.99
C ALA A 34 -8.62 2.22 -5.50
N ALA A 35 -7.87 1.16 -5.80
CA ALA A 35 -6.44 1.06 -5.53
C ALA A 35 -5.64 2.09 -6.32
N LYS A 36 -5.87 2.15 -7.64
CA LYS A 36 -5.21 3.12 -8.53
C LYS A 36 -5.45 4.56 -8.06
N GLN A 37 -6.69 4.91 -7.75
CA GLN A 37 -7.03 6.26 -7.26
C GLN A 37 -6.20 6.64 -6.03
N ARG A 38 -6.04 5.73 -5.07
CA ARG A 38 -5.27 5.98 -3.84
C ARG A 38 -3.78 6.07 -4.13
N LEU A 39 -3.26 5.23 -5.02
CA LEU A 39 -1.87 5.33 -5.49
C LEU A 39 -1.61 6.67 -6.18
N ASP A 40 -2.49 7.11 -7.08
CA ASP A 40 -2.38 8.40 -7.76
C ASP A 40 -2.35 9.54 -6.72
N LEU A 41 -3.23 9.50 -5.71
CA LEU A 41 -3.25 10.49 -4.62
C LEU A 41 -1.93 10.50 -3.83
N SER A 42 -1.39 9.33 -3.48
CA SER A 42 -0.10 9.23 -2.79
C SER A 42 1.07 9.76 -3.64
N ILE A 43 1.05 9.50 -4.94
CA ILE A 43 2.04 10.04 -5.89
C ILE A 43 1.98 11.56 -5.95
N GLU A 44 0.79 12.13 -6.11
CA GLU A 44 0.61 13.57 -6.23
C GLU A 44 0.92 14.31 -4.91
N ALA A 45 0.68 13.67 -3.77
CA ALA A 45 1.09 14.18 -2.46
C ALA A 45 2.62 14.17 -2.29
N ALA A 46 3.29 13.06 -2.63
CA ALA A 46 4.74 12.93 -2.54
C ALA A 46 5.46 13.91 -3.48
N LYS A 47 5.02 14.02 -4.74
CA LYS A 47 5.56 14.98 -5.73
C LYS A 47 5.46 16.41 -5.22
N GLY A 48 4.31 16.76 -4.64
CA GLY A 48 4.02 18.08 -4.09
C GLY A 48 4.64 18.36 -2.72
N GLY A 49 5.36 17.41 -2.11
CA GLY A 49 5.95 17.57 -0.78
C GLY A 49 4.91 17.83 0.32
N ARG A 50 3.68 17.36 0.13
CA ARG A 50 2.58 17.61 1.07
C ARG A 50 2.45 16.45 2.05
N PHE A 51 2.28 16.80 3.33
CA PHE A 51 1.83 15.81 4.30
C PHE A 51 0.39 15.45 4.00
N GLU A 52 0.13 14.15 3.82
CA GLU A 52 -1.20 13.61 3.61
C GLU A 52 -1.35 12.34 4.44
N ARG A 53 -2.52 12.19 5.08
CA ARG A 53 -2.80 10.97 5.85
C ARG A 53 -2.87 9.76 4.89
N PRO A 54 -2.38 8.58 5.32
CA PRO A 54 -2.48 7.36 4.54
C PRO A 54 -3.93 7.04 4.14
N TYR A 55 -4.07 6.46 2.95
CA TYR A 55 -5.33 5.96 2.42
C TYR A 55 -5.39 4.45 2.67
N ARG A 56 -6.58 3.96 3.01
CA ARG A 56 -6.81 2.51 3.08
C ARG A 56 -8.16 2.12 2.50
N PHE A 57 -8.27 0.86 2.12
CA PHE A 57 -9.56 0.18 1.95
C PHE A 57 -9.39 -1.30 2.28
N TYR A 58 -10.49 -1.93 2.67
CA TYR A 58 -10.57 -3.36 2.89
C TYR A 58 -11.47 -3.97 1.83
N PHE A 59 -11.08 -5.11 1.27
CA PHE A 59 -11.92 -5.85 0.33
C PHE A 59 -12.31 -7.21 0.92
N PRO A 60 -13.56 -7.35 1.43
CA PRO A 60 -13.98 -8.54 2.19
C PRO A 60 -13.84 -9.85 1.42
N ALA A 61 -14.13 -9.86 0.11
CA ALA A 61 -14.09 -11.09 -0.69
C ALA A 61 -12.68 -11.69 -0.82
N THR A 62 -11.64 -10.89 -0.59
CA THR A 62 -10.24 -11.37 -0.59
C THR A 62 -9.63 -11.37 0.80
N ASP A 63 -10.36 -10.91 1.82
CA ASP A 63 -9.86 -10.74 3.20
C ASP A 63 -8.48 -10.05 3.19
N CYS A 64 -8.41 -8.90 2.51
CA CYS A 64 -7.16 -8.15 2.34
C CYS A 64 -7.40 -6.66 2.52
N SER A 65 -6.60 -6.04 3.39
CA SER A 65 -6.49 -4.60 3.55
C SER A 65 -5.44 -4.05 2.59
N PHE A 66 -5.71 -2.92 1.95
CA PHE A 66 -4.80 -2.23 1.03
C PHE A 66 -4.54 -0.82 1.55
N MET A 67 -3.28 -0.50 1.81
CA MET A 67 -2.81 0.77 2.36
C MET A 67 -1.89 1.48 1.37
N PHE A 68 -2.13 2.76 1.14
CA PHE A 68 -1.33 3.62 0.27
C PHE A 68 -0.96 4.88 1.05
N SER A 69 0.32 5.22 1.10
CA SER A 69 0.77 6.42 1.81
C SER A 69 1.82 7.17 1.00
N PRO A 70 1.74 8.51 0.94
CA PRO A 70 2.93 9.30 0.69
C PRO A 70 3.86 9.22 1.91
N PHE A 71 5.17 9.27 1.68
CA PHE A 71 6.14 9.38 2.75
C PHE A 71 6.17 10.82 3.29
N PRO A 72 6.24 11.03 4.62
CA PRO A 72 6.18 12.37 5.18
C PRO A 72 7.30 13.28 4.63
N PRO A 73 6.99 14.55 4.29
CA PRO A 73 7.99 15.48 3.78
C PRO A 73 9.04 15.81 4.84
N GLY A 74 10.25 16.18 4.39
CA GLY A 74 11.35 16.58 5.27
C GLY A 74 12.08 15.43 5.97
N ARG A 75 11.73 14.18 5.68
CA ARG A 75 12.45 12.98 6.13
C ARG A 75 13.45 12.54 5.05
N PRO A 76 14.62 11.97 5.43
CA PRO A 76 15.52 11.35 4.46
C PRO A 76 14.78 10.25 3.68
N THR A 77 14.89 10.28 2.35
CA THR A 77 14.29 9.27 1.45
C THR A 77 15.33 8.37 0.80
N THR A 78 16.63 8.60 1.02
CA THR A 78 17.73 7.82 0.46
C THR A 78 18.79 7.53 1.51
N GLY A 79 19.70 6.61 1.18
CA GLY A 79 20.72 6.12 2.09
C GLY A 79 20.14 5.23 3.20
N PRO A 80 21.01 4.69 4.08
CA PRO A 80 20.60 3.69 5.07
C PRO A 80 19.50 4.17 6.02
N GLU A 81 19.56 5.43 6.46
CA GLU A 81 18.53 6.01 7.33
C GLU A 81 17.19 6.20 6.60
N GLY A 82 17.24 6.65 5.34
CA GLY A 82 16.04 6.84 4.54
C GLY A 82 15.36 5.51 4.23
N GLU A 83 16.12 4.50 3.82
CA GLU A 83 15.62 3.14 3.57
C GLU A 83 14.97 2.54 4.81
N LEU A 84 15.63 2.64 5.98
CA LEU A 84 15.08 2.18 7.25
C LEU A 84 13.81 2.94 7.65
N ALA A 85 13.78 4.25 7.44
CA ALA A 85 12.60 5.05 7.75
C ALA A 85 11.41 4.70 6.83
N ARG A 86 11.66 4.47 5.54
CA ARG A 86 10.63 4.03 4.58
C ARG A 86 10.12 2.63 4.92
N SER A 87 11.01 1.66 5.14
CA SER A 87 10.63 0.28 5.46
C SER A 87 9.81 0.21 6.75
N THR A 88 10.26 0.91 7.80
CA THR A 88 9.57 0.94 9.11
C THR A 88 8.21 1.61 9.00
N GLY A 89 8.14 2.77 8.32
CA GLY A 89 6.87 3.48 8.11
C GLY A 89 5.87 2.65 7.31
N LEU A 90 6.33 2.01 6.22
CA LEU A 90 5.52 1.13 5.40
C LEU A 90 4.98 -0.06 6.21
N GLN A 91 5.82 -0.77 6.95
CA GLN A 91 5.41 -1.92 7.75
C GLN A 91 4.42 -1.52 8.84
N SER A 92 4.71 -0.48 9.63
CA SER A 92 3.85 -0.04 10.73
C SER A 92 2.48 0.44 10.24
N LEU A 93 2.42 1.21 9.15
CA LEU A 93 1.16 1.65 8.57
C LEU A 93 0.37 0.48 7.98
N THR A 94 1.05 -0.50 7.38
CA THR A 94 0.37 -1.68 6.82
C THR A 94 -0.20 -2.56 7.91
N ALA A 95 0.56 -2.78 8.99
CA ALA A 95 0.10 -3.51 10.17
C ALA A 95 -1.12 -2.81 10.77
N ALA A 96 -1.09 -1.48 10.89
CA ALA A 96 -2.21 -0.71 11.40
C ALA A 96 -3.46 -0.80 10.50
N ALA A 97 -3.29 -0.68 9.18
CA ALA A 97 -4.41 -0.82 8.24
C ALA A 97 -5.01 -2.24 8.24
N LYS A 98 -4.18 -3.28 8.37
CA LYS A 98 -4.60 -4.68 8.51
C LYS A 98 -5.40 -4.88 9.80
N TYR A 99 -4.83 -4.46 10.92
CA TYR A 99 -5.41 -4.61 12.25
C TYR A 99 -6.78 -3.93 12.35
N MET A 100 -6.88 -2.66 11.94
CA MET A 100 -8.12 -1.88 11.96
C MET A 100 -9.22 -2.42 11.03
N SER A 101 -8.89 -3.35 10.13
CA SER A 101 -9.85 -3.96 9.22
C SER A 101 -10.14 -5.42 9.58
N GLU A 102 -9.55 -5.91 10.69
CA GLU A 102 -9.61 -7.32 11.12
C GLU A 102 -9.20 -8.30 10.01
N ALA A 103 -8.29 -7.87 9.13
CA ALA A 103 -7.95 -8.61 7.92
C ALA A 103 -6.84 -9.64 8.16
N GLY A 104 -6.94 -10.80 7.51
CA GLY A 104 -5.90 -11.82 7.50
C GLY A 104 -4.68 -11.44 6.64
N ARG A 105 -4.83 -10.48 5.73
CA ARG A 105 -3.73 -9.95 4.90
C ARG A 105 -3.75 -8.42 4.81
N GLY A 106 -2.57 -7.83 4.69
CA GLY A 106 -2.36 -6.41 4.47
C GLY A 106 -1.31 -6.18 3.39
N ILE A 107 -1.67 -5.40 2.37
CA ILE A 107 -0.74 -4.87 1.37
C ILE A 107 -0.49 -3.40 1.66
N GLY A 108 0.78 -3.03 1.71
CA GLY A 108 1.22 -1.64 1.84
C GLY A 108 1.92 -1.14 0.60
N VAL A 109 1.67 0.11 0.24
CA VAL A 109 2.41 0.85 -0.77
C VAL A 109 2.80 2.22 -0.22
N LEU A 110 4.08 2.52 -0.20
CA LEU A 110 4.62 3.79 0.24
C LEU A 110 5.30 4.49 -0.93
N VAL A 111 4.94 5.75 -1.15
CA VAL A 111 5.52 6.59 -2.22
C VAL A 111 6.39 7.67 -1.59
N SER A 112 7.68 7.69 -1.90
CA SER A 112 8.59 8.75 -1.45
C SER A 112 9.24 9.47 -2.63
N LYS A 113 9.61 10.74 -2.44
CA LYS A 113 10.26 11.56 -3.47
C LYS A 113 11.76 11.61 -3.24
N ASP A 114 12.53 11.46 -4.32
CA ASP A 114 13.98 11.53 -4.34
C ASP A 114 14.41 12.37 -5.55
N GLY A 115 14.63 13.67 -5.31
CA GLY A 115 14.83 14.64 -6.38
C GLY A 115 13.65 14.64 -7.37
N GLU A 116 13.93 14.31 -8.63
CA GLU A 116 12.93 14.17 -9.70
C GLU A 116 12.31 12.76 -9.77
N PHE A 117 12.84 11.80 -9.03
CA PHE A 117 12.40 10.41 -9.02
C PHE A 117 11.46 10.13 -7.85
N LEU A 118 10.75 9.00 -7.95
CA LEU A 118 9.92 8.47 -6.88
C LEU A 118 10.37 7.04 -6.55
N HIS A 119 10.45 6.72 -5.26
CA HIS A 119 10.51 5.35 -4.79
C HIS A 119 9.11 4.85 -4.50
N LEU A 120 8.80 3.64 -4.96
CA LEU A 120 7.58 2.92 -4.59
C LEU A 120 7.99 1.68 -3.82
N ASP A 121 7.87 1.72 -2.49
CA ASP A 121 8.15 0.61 -1.60
C ASP A 121 6.84 -0.16 -1.33
N TRP A 122 6.91 -1.50 -1.29
CA TRP A 122 5.75 -2.37 -1.14
C TRP A 122 6.01 -3.42 -0.08
N CYS A 123 4.97 -3.83 0.64
CA CYS A 123 5.05 -4.97 1.55
C CYS A 123 3.76 -5.78 1.58
N LEU A 124 3.88 -7.03 2.04
CA LEU A 124 2.78 -7.92 2.37
C LEU A 124 2.95 -8.38 3.81
N ILE A 125 1.90 -8.22 4.62
CA ILE A 125 1.77 -8.82 5.94
C ILE A 125 0.67 -9.88 5.84
N ALA A 126 1.03 -11.15 5.99
CA ALA A 126 0.14 -12.30 5.78
C ALA A 126 0.17 -13.22 7.00
N GLU A 127 -0.50 -12.78 8.06
CA GLU A 127 -0.63 -13.49 9.33
C GLU A 127 -2.09 -13.38 9.80
N PRO A 128 -2.64 -14.39 10.50
CA PRO A 128 -3.98 -14.30 11.05
C PRO A 128 -4.20 -13.02 11.86
N TRP A 129 -5.41 -12.49 11.83
CA TRP A 129 -5.75 -11.39 12.73
C TRP A 129 -5.94 -11.94 14.14
N GLU A 130 -5.28 -11.32 15.09
CA GLU A 130 -5.44 -11.56 16.51
C GLU A 130 -5.55 -10.22 17.22
N ARG A 131 -6.39 -10.17 18.26
CA ARG A 131 -6.55 -8.95 19.04
C ARG A 131 -5.30 -8.72 19.89
N ASP A 132 -4.77 -7.51 19.82
CA ASP A 132 -3.60 -7.07 20.57
C ASP A 132 -3.98 -5.82 21.40
N PRO A 133 -4.09 -5.94 22.74
CA PRO A 133 -4.42 -4.82 23.62
C PRO A 133 -3.44 -3.64 23.54
N GLU A 134 -2.15 -3.89 23.26
CA GLU A 134 -1.16 -2.82 23.11
C GLU A 134 -1.42 -2.06 21.81
N PHE A 135 -1.75 -2.79 20.75
CA PHE A 135 -2.11 -2.21 19.46
C PHE A 135 -3.42 -1.42 19.52
N ASP A 136 -4.43 -1.92 20.26
CA ASP A 136 -5.67 -1.20 20.58
C ASP A 136 -5.34 0.16 21.26
N ALA A 137 -4.46 0.15 22.27
CA ALA A 137 -4.08 1.35 23.00
C ALA A 137 -3.33 2.37 22.12
N LEU A 138 -2.41 1.90 21.26
CA LEU A 138 -1.68 2.75 20.32
C LEU A 138 -2.62 3.43 19.31
N LEU A 139 -3.57 2.68 18.76
CA LEU A 139 -4.55 3.22 17.81
C LEU A 139 -5.52 4.20 18.46
N ALA A 140 -5.90 3.97 19.73
CA ALA A 140 -6.71 4.90 20.49
C ALA A 140 -5.97 6.23 20.76
N LEU A 141 -4.66 6.18 20.97
CA LEU A 141 -3.84 7.37 21.19
C LEU A 141 -3.58 8.15 19.91
N ASN A 142 -3.24 7.47 18.81
CA ASN A 142 -2.81 8.11 17.57
C ASN A 142 -3.15 7.27 16.33
N ASN A 143 -4.42 7.30 15.93
CA ASN A 143 -4.86 6.70 14.67
C ASN A 143 -4.32 7.51 13.47
N PRO A 144 -3.46 6.93 12.61
CA PRO A 144 -2.86 7.65 11.49
C PRO A 144 -3.83 7.83 10.30
N PHE A 145 -4.96 7.09 10.29
CA PHE A 145 -5.87 7.05 9.16
C PHE A 145 -7.02 8.06 9.25
N ARG A 146 -7.73 8.20 8.14
CA ARG A 146 -9.06 8.81 8.09
C ARG A 146 -10.12 7.75 8.38
N ASP A 147 -11.32 8.21 8.75
CA ASP A 147 -12.48 7.34 8.88
C ASP A 147 -12.79 6.67 7.54
N VAL A 148 -13.10 5.38 7.61
CA VAL A 148 -13.53 4.60 6.43
C VAL A 148 -15.05 4.61 6.33
N ARG A 149 -15.55 4.58 5.10
CA ARG A 149 -16.98 4.43 4.80
C ARG A 149 -17.16 3.26 3.87
N GLU A 150 -18.22 2.49 4.11
CA GLU A 150 -18.64 1.46 3.17
C GLU A 150 -19.12 2.11 1.87
N GLN A 151 -18.73 1.53 0.73
CA GLN A 151 -19.10 2.02 -0.59
C GLN A 151 -19.39 0.85 -1.52
N ARG A 152 -20.56 0.88 -2.15
CA ARG A 152 -20.86 0.00 -3.28
C ARG A 152 -20.18 0.57 -4.54
N MET A 153 -19.45 -0.28 -5.25
CA MET A 153 -18.74 0.11 -6.48
C MET A 153 -19.19 -0.75 -7.65
N ASP A 154 -19.69 -0.12 -8.70
CA ASP A 154 -20.13 -0.83 -9.90
C ASP A 154 -18.94 -1.43 -10.65
N GLY A 155 -19.03 -2.72 -10.96
CA GLY A 155 -17.96 -3.46 -11.65
C GLY A 155 -17.69 -2.95 -13.06
N TYR A 156 -18.73 -2.42 -13.72
CA TYR A 156 -18.71 -1.93 -15.10
C TYR A 156 -19.16 -0.48 -15.14
N TYR A 157 -18.54 0.29 -16.03
CA TYR A 157 -19.00 1.63 -16.38
C TYR A 157 -19.54 1.54 -17.80
N PHE A 158 -20.85 1.64 -17.95
CA PHE A 158 -21.49 1.74 -19.26
C PHE A 158 -21.67 3.23 -19.57
N VAL A 159 -21.03 3.70 -20.63
CA VAL A 159 -21.29 5.04 -21.19
C VAL A 159 -22.43 4.86 -22.18
N ASN A 160 -23.61 5.39 -21.86
CA ASN A 160 -24.67 5.49 -22.85
C ASN A 160 -24.34 6.72 -23.71
N GLU A 161 -24.00 6.49 -24.97
CA GLU A 161 -23.96 7.53 -26.02
C GLU A 161 -25.37 7.93 -26.46
#